data_AF-A0A941VNF0-F1
#
_entry.id   AF-A0A941VNF0-F1
#
_cell.length_a   1.000
_cell.length_b   1.000
_cell.length_c   1.000
_cell.angle_alpha   90.00
_cell.angle_beta   90.00
_cell.angle_gamma   90.00
#
_symmetry.space_group_name_H-M   'P 1'
#
loop_
_entity.id
_entity.type
_entity.pdbx_description
1 polymer ?
#
loop_
_entity_poly.entity_id
_entity_poly.type
_entity_poly.pdbx_seq_one_letter_code
_entity_poly.pdbx_strand_id
1 'polypeptide(L)' 'MSPMLLLRSWIAVGLLGGAALCAGAAQAQTLKVGDPAPAFSVMSTTGKPVALADFLGKKHVVLFFYIAAFTDT' A
#
# COMPACT_ATOMS: atom_id res chain seq x y z
N MET A 1 -38.67 16.94 29.51
CA MET A 1 -37.70 16.85 28.39
C MET A 1 -36.66 15.80 28.71
N SER A 2 -36.64 14.68 27.98
CA SER A 2 -35.80 13.52 28.29
C SER A 2 -34.35 13.72 27.81
N PRO A 3 -33.33 13.70 28.70
CA PRO A 3 -31.91 13.87 28.34
C PRO A 3 -31.28 12.65 27.65
N MET A 4 -32.05 11.58 27.46
CA MET A 4 -31.65 10.26 26.94
C MET A 4 -31.56 10.19 25.40
N LEU A 5 -31.61 11.33 24.69
CA LEU A 5 -31.48 11.36 23.22
C LEU A 5 -30.13 11.95 22.76
N LEU A 6 -29.48 12.75 23.61
CA LEU A 6 -28.20 13.38 23.28
C LEU A 6 -27.01 12.40 23.37
N LEU A 7 -27.08 11.41 24.27
CA LEU A 7 -25.99 10.44 24.47
C LEU A 7 -25.89 9.40 23.32
N ARG A 8 -26.98 9.18 22.57
CA ARG A 8 -27.02 8.23 21.44
C ARG A 8 -26.43 8.82 20.15
N SER A 9 -26.28 10.15 20.08
CA SER A 9 -25.71 10.85 18.91
C SER A 9 -24.18 10.74 18.84
N TRP A 10 -23.50 10.59 19.99
CA TRP A 10 -22.02 10.50 20.03
C TRP A 10 -21.46 9.13 19.61
N ILE A 11 -22.25 8.06 19.76
CA ILE A 11 -21.82 6.69 19.35
C ILE A 11 -21.80 6.56 17.83
N ALA A 12 -22.71 7.25 17.11
CA ALA A 12 -22.74 7.26 15.65
C ALA A 12 -21.58 8.06 15.02
N VAL A 13 -21.12 9.12 15.70
CA VAL A 13 -19.99 9.94 15.25
C VAL A 13 -18.65 9.22 15.43
N GLY A 14 -18.50 8.40 16.47
CA GLY A 14 -17.28 7.62 16.71
C GLY A 14 -17.03 6.53 15.66
N LEU A 15 -18.09 5.89 15.14
CA LEU A 15 -17.97 4.76 14.20
C LEU A 15 -17.71 5.19 12.75
N LEU A 16 -18.14 6.40 12.34
CA LEU A 16 -17.85 6.93 11.00
C LEU A 16 -16.46 7.57 10.87
N GLY A 17 -15.79 7.93 11.98
CA GLY A 17 -14.46 8.55 11.95
C GLY A 17 -13.29 7.58 11.74
N GLY A 18 -13.47 6.28 12.01
CA GLY A 18 -12.36 5.30 12.06
C GLY A 18 -11.98 4.65 10.72
N ALA A 19 -12.84 4.71 9.70
CA ALA A 19 -12.64 3.95 8.46
C ALA A 19 -11.67 4.61 7.45
N ALA A 20 -11.27 5.86 7.65
CA ALA A 20 -10.50 6.63 6.66
C ALA A 20 -8.97 6.54 6.82
N LEU A 21 -8.43 5.93 7.88
CA LEU A 21 -6.99 5.95 8.18
C LEU A 21 -6.17 4.79 7.59
N CYS A 22 -6.80 3.79 6.97
CA CYS A 22 -6.10 2.56 6.54
C CYS A 22 -5.84 2.43 5.04
N ALA A 23 -6.20 3.41 4.22
CA ALA A 23 -6.00 3.35 2.77
C ALA A 23 -5.24 4.58 2.25
N GLY A 24 -3.99 4.73 2.69
CA GLY A 24 -3.05 5.61 2.01
C GLY A 24 -2.74 5.01 0.64
N ALA A 25 -3.37 5.50 -0.42
CA ALA A 25 -2.98 5.17 -1.78
C ALA A 25 -1.50 5.56 -1.95
N ALA A 26 -0.65 4.60 -2.33
CA ALA A 26 0.74 4.89 -2.65
C ALA A 26 0.76 5.85 -3.86
N GLN A 27 1.00 7.12 -3.59
CA GLN A 27 1.15 8.11 -4.65
C GLN A 27 2.44 7.78 -5.41
N ALA A 28 2.34 7.72 -6.74
CA ALA A 28 3.50 7.50 -7.60
C ALA A 28 4.46 8.68 -7.45
N GLN A 29 5.50 8.51 -6.64
CA GLN A 29 6.56 9.48 -6.46
C GLN A 29 7.62 9.27 -7.55
N THR A 30 7.99 10.34 -8.24
CA THR A 30 9.16 10.31 -9.14
C THR A 30 10.41 10.00 -8.34
N LEU A 31 11.09 8.90 -8.69
CA LEU A 31 12.33 8.49 -8.05
C LEU A 31 13.51 9.32 -8.59
N LYS A 32 14.42 9.73 -7.69
CA LYS A 32 15.74 10.26 -8.05
C LYS A 32 16.85 9.33 -7.55
N VAL A 33 18.06 9.50 -8.09
CA VAL A 33 19.23 8.73 -7.67
C VAL A 33 19.50 8.94 -6.18
N GLY A 34 19.74 7.83 -5.47
CA GLY A 34 19.98 7.82 -4.03
C GLY A 34 18.72 7.70 -3.17
N ASP A 35 17.52 7.84 -3.75
CA ASP A 35 16.29 7.57 -2.99
C ASP A 35 16.22 6.09 -2.59
N PRO A 36 15.74 5.78 -1.37
CA PRO A 36 15.39 4.42 -1.01
C PRO A 36 14.34 3.87 -1.97
N ALA A 37 14.54 2.64 -2.44
CA ALA A 37 13.54 1.96 -3.26
C ALA A 37 12.23 1.78 -2.47
N PRO A 38 11.06 2.08 -3.06
CA PRO A 38 9.77 1.87 -2.40
C PRO A 38 9.57 0.40 -1.99
N ALA A 39 8.99 0.18 -0.82
CA ALA A 39 8.61 -1.15 -0.40
C ALA A 39 7.53 -1.72 -1.33
N PHE A 40 7.69 -2.97 -1.75
CA PHE A 40 6.67 -3.72 -2.48
C PHE A 40 6.54 -5.14 -1.92
N SER A 41 5.35 -5.70 -2.09
CA SER A 41 5.07 -7.12 -1.94
C SER A 41 4.00 -7.49 -2.96
N VAL A 42 4.35 -8.34 -3.92
CA VAL A 42 3.48 -8.69 -5.05
C VAL A 42 3.45 -10.20 -5.25
N MET A 43 2.38 -10.74 -5.84
CA MET A 43 2.35 -12.15 -6.21
C MET A 43 3.33 -12.40 -7.36
N SER A 44 4.20 -13.40 -7.19
CA SER A 44 5.07 -13.87 -8.26
C SER A 44 4.37 -14.89 -9.15
N THR A 45 5.01 -15.24 -10.26
CA THR A 45 4.57 -16.31 -11.18
C THR A 45 4.55 -17.70 -10.54
N THR A 46 5.17 -17.87 -9.37
CA THR A 46 5.14 -19.12 -8.59
C THR A 46 3.96 -19.20 -7.61
N GLY A 47 3.11 -18.17 -7.58
CA GLY A 47 1.98 -18.08 -6.64
C GLY A 47 2.37 -17.68 -5.21
N LYS A 48 3.66 -17.44 -4.95
CA LYS A 48 4.14 -16.93 -3.66
C LYS A 48 4.37 -15.41 -3.72
N PRO A 49 4.12 -14.67 -2.63
CA PRO A 49 4.53 -13.28 -2.52
C PRO A 49 6.04 -13.14 -2.68
N VAL A 50 6.47 -12.09 -3.37
CA VAL A 50 7.86 -11.64 -3.44
C VAL A 50 7.91 -10.17 -2.99
N ALA A 51 8.83 -9.87 -2.08
CA ALA A 51 8.98 -8.54 -1.51
C ALA A 51 10.42 -8.02 -1.65
N LEU A 52 10.55 -6.68 -1.65
CA LEU A 52 11.87 -6.04 -1.68
C LEU A 52 12.74 -6.45 -0.48
N ALA A 53 12.13 -6.59 0.71
CA ALA A 53 12.80 -6.97 1.95
C ALA A 53 13.44 -8.37 1.91
N ASP A 54 13.02 -9.25 0.99
CA ASP A 54 13.61 -10.58 0.85
C ASP A 54 15.06 -10.50 0.35
N PHE A 55 15.43 -9.40 -0.35
CA PHE A 55 16.71 -9.23 -1.01
C PHE A 55 17.56 -8.07 -0.48
N LEU A 56 16.94 -7.03 0.09
CA LEU A 56 17.65 -5.85 0.62
C LEU A 56 18.72 -6.26 1.64
N GLY A 57 19.90 -5.64 1.52
CA GLY A 57 21.05 -5.89 2.40
C GLY A 57 21.78 -7.21 2.16
N LYS A 58 21.23 -8.11 1.33
CA LYS A 58 21.84 -9.42 1.03
C LYS A 58 22.62 -9.42 -0.29
N LYS A 59 22.20 -8.61 -1.27
CA LYS A 59 22.82 -8.46 -2.60
C LYS A 59 22.31 -7.20 -3.31
N HIS A 60 22.96 -6.83 -4.42
CA HIS A 60 22.43 -5.82 -5.33
C HIS A 60 21.13 -6.30 -5.98
N VAL A 61 20.17 -5.39 -6.15
CA VAL A 61 18.82 -5.68 -6.66
C VAL A 61 18.53 -4.79 -7.86
N VAL A 62 18.02 -5.38 -8.94
CA VAL A 62 17.52 -4.68 -10.13
C VAL A 62 16.05 -5.03 -10.31
N LEU A 63 15.19 -4.03 -10.43
CA LEU A 63 13.77 -4.17 -10.74
C LEU A 63 13.52 -3.57 -12.13
N PHE A 64 12.84 -4.33 -12.99
CA PHE A 64 12.50 -3.89 -14.35
C PHE A 64 11.03 -4.19 -14.64
N PHE A 65 10.42 -3.37 -15.50
CA PHE A 65 9.06 -3.57 -16.00
C PHE A 65 9.10 -3.64 -17.52
N TYR A 66 8.19 -4.42 -18.09
CA TYR A 66 7.97 -4.52 -19.53
C TYR A 66 6.46 -4.38 -19.79
N ILE A 67 6.08 -3.95 -21.00
CA ILE A 67 4.69 -3.58 -21.30
C ILE A 67 3.76 -4.79 -21.25
N ALA A 68 4.12 -5.86 -21.98
CA ALA A 68 3.34 -7.07 -22.06
C ALA A 68 4.23 -8.26 -22.43
N ALA A 69 3.81 -9.45 -22.01
CA ALA A 69 4.47 -10.69 -22.43
C ALA A 69 4.03 -11.04 -23.86
N PHE A 70 4.93 -11.68 -24.62
CA PHE A 70 4.65 -12.19 -25.98
C PHE A 70 4.27 -11.11 -27.01
N THR A 71 4.86 -9.92 -26.91
CA THR A 71 4.70 -8.84 -27.92
C THR A 71 5.97 -8.66 -28.74
N ASP A 72 5.82 -8.55 -30.05
CA ASP A 72 6.92 -8.17 -30.95
C ASP A 72 7.27 -6.69 -30.77
N THR A 73 8.57 -6.38 -30.89
CA THR A 73 9.17 -5.05 -30.69
C THR A 73 9.05 -4.15 -31.91
#